data_AF-A0A7K9AE15-F1
#
_entry.id   AF-A0A7K9AE15-F1
#
_cell.length_a   1.000
_cell.length_b   1.000
_cell.length_c   1.000
_cell.angle_alpha   90.00
_cell.angle_beta   90.00
_cell.angle_gamma   90.00
#
_symmetry.space_group_name_H-M   'P 1'
#
loop_
_entity.id
_entity.type
_entity.pdbx_description
1 polymer ?
#
loop_
_entity_poly.entity_id
_entity_poly.type
_entity_poly.pdbx_seq_one_letter_code
_entity_poly.pdbx_strand_id
1 'polypeptide(L)'
;MKICSIFRSGHFFFLLCLFVVEGKKSPTGKHTCRKELLSQVTENLYIKATSLKSSVPKDLIKTTRLLKKTTKMLFMTNCSVRDQLLSFYVTNVFSHLEVESDKLYVISAFQVLQENMDACLPCAPSTRLTSAVKKLRRMFFKLGDKGIYKAIHELDILLPWIQVYIQT
;
A
#
# COMPACT_ATOMS: atom_id res chain seq x y z
N MET A 1 -13.36 -26.60 14.32
CA MET A 1 -13.49 -28.08 14.53
C MET A 1 -12.17 -28.77 14.12
N LYS A 2 -11.63 -29.76 14.87
CA LYS A 2 -10.34 -30.43 14.57
C LYS A 2 -10.58 -31.69 13.74
N ILE A 3 -10.09 -31.73 12.50
CA ILE A 3 -10.17 -32.90 11.64
C ILE A 3 -8.74 -33.43 11.48
N CYS A 4 -8.47 -34.60 12.03
CA CYS A 4 -7.19 -35.29 11.88
C CYS A 4 -7.45 -36.58 11.09
N SER A 5 -6.69 -36.76 10.01
CA SER A 5 -6.78 -37.95 9.16
C SER A 5 -5.55 -38.81 9.40
N ILE A 6 -5.76 -40.09 9.69
CA ILE A 6 -4.66 -41.04 9.88
C ILE A 6 -4.46 -41.78 8.57
N PHE A 7 -3.33 -41.56 7.90
CA PHE A 7 -2.96 -42.32 6.71
C PHE A 7 -2.04 -43.47 7.13
N ARG A 8 -2.44 -44.70 6.79
CA ARG A 8 -1.71 -45.92 7.18
C ARG A 8 -1.09 -46.53 5.94
N SER A 9 0.22 -46.35 5.78
CA SER A 9 1.01 -47.07 4.78
C SER A 9 2.17 -47.78 5.46
N GLY A 10 2.14 -49.12 5.40
CA GLY A 10 3.27 -50.02 5.64
C GLY A 10 3.85 -50.03 7.05
N HIS A 11 4.56 -48.97 7.46
CA HIS A 11 5.35 -48.96 8.69
C HIS A 11 5.59 -47.57 9.33
N PHE A 12 4.96 -46.49 8.85
CA PHE A 12 5.06 -45.17 9.50
C PHE A 12 3.68 -44.53 9.69
N PHE A 13 3.40 -44.04 10.90
CA PHE A 13 2.22 -43.25 11.22
C PHE A 13 2.55 -41.77 11.03
N PHE A 14 1.99 -41.14 10.00
CA PHE A 14 2.01 -39.69 9.84
C PHE A 14 0.66 -39.12 10.29
N LEU A 15 0.68 -38.33 11.37
CA LEU A 15 -0.50 -37.62 11.86
C LEU A 15 -0.54 -36.23 11.22
N LEU A 16 -1.33 -36.06 10.15
CA LEU A 16 -1.61 -34.73 9.59
C LEU A 16 -2.88 -34.16 10.27
N CYS A 17 -2.70 -33.18 11.16
CA CYS A 17 -3.81 -32.41 11.70
C CYS A 17 -3.89 -31.06 10.99
N LEU A 18 -4.95 -30.87 10.22
CA LEU A 18 -5.28 -29.56 9.65
C LEU A 18 -5.96 -28.74 10.75
N PHE A 19 -5.30 -27.68 11.21
CA PHE A 19 -5.93 -26.68 12.05
C PHE A 19 -6.76 -25.77 11.16
N VAL A 20 -8.06 -26.04 11.07
CA VAL A 20 -9.01 -25.01 10.65
C VAL A 20 -9.11 -24.04 11.81
N VAL A 21 -8.29 -22.99 11.77
CA VAL A 21 -8.53 -21.80 12.57
C VAL A 21 -9.84 -21.23 12.05
N GLU A 22 -10.90 -21.50 12.79
CA GLU A 22 -12.17 -20.79 12.67
C GLU A 22 -11.85 -19.35 13.08
N GLY A 23 -11.38 -18.58 12.09
CA GLY A 23 -11.15 -17.16 12.26
C GLY A 23 -12.45 -16.59 12.79
N LYS A 24 -12.44 -16.12 14.04
CA LYS A 24 -13.51 -15.29 14.55
C LYS A 24 -13.76 -14.25 13.47
N LYS A 25 -14.94 -14.27 12.86
CA LYS A 25 -15.38 -13.18 11.99
C LYS A 25 -15.08 -11.91 12.76
N SER A 26 -14.20 -11.09 12.21
CA SER A 26 -13.93 -9.77 12.75
C SER A 26 -15.28 -9.12 13.00
N PRO A 27 -15.49 -8.49 14.18
CA PRO A 27 -16.74 -7.81 14.41
C PRO A 27 -16.89 -6.80 13.28
N THR A 28 -18.01 -6.85 12.58
CA THR A 28 -18.44 -5.91 11.55
C THR A 28 -18.70 -4.56 12.23
N GLY A 29 -17.65 -3.98 12.82
CA GLY A 29 -17.65 -2.60 13.28
C GLY A 29 -17.71 -1.77 12.02
N LYS A 30 -18.69 -0.88 11.92
CA LYS A 30 -18.60 0.26 11.00
C LYS A 30 -17.19 0.83 11.17
N HIS A 31 -16.35 0.75 10.14
CA HIS A 31 -15.09 1.49 10.12
C HIS A 31 -15.49 2.96 10.18
N THR A 32 -15.46 3.53 11.39
CA THR A 32 -15.80 4.92 11.60
C THR A 32 -14.58 5.75 11.25
N CYS A 33 -14.81 6.84 10.52
CA CYS A 33 -13.77 7.81 10.20
C CYS A 33 -13.07 8.31 11.47
N ARG A 34 -11.74 8.19 11.53
CA ARG A 34 -10.91 8.72 12.63
C ARG A 34 -9.93 9.77 12.09
N LYS A 35 -10.31 11.04 12.16
CA LYS A 35 -9.48 12.14 11.62
C LYS A 35 -8.15 12.30 12.35
N GLU A 36 -8.11 12.20 13.68
CA GLU A 36 -6.83 12.28 14.42
C GLU A 36 -5.86 11.17 14.00
N LEU A 37 -6.38 9.96 13.76
CA LEU A 37 -5.57 8.83 13.30
C LEU A 37 -4.98 9.10 11.91
N LEU A 38 -5.71 9.74 10.98
CA LEU A 38 -5.19 10.13 9.67
C LEU A 38 -4.00 11.09 9.81
N SER A 39 -4.10 12.10 10.69
CA SER A 39 -3.01 13.05 10.93
C SER A 39 -1.78 12.34 11.51
N GLN A 40 -1.98 11.56 12.58
CA GLN A 40 -0.90 10.84 13.27
C GLN A 40 -0.18 9.84 12.36
N VAL A 41 -0.93 9.07 11.56
CA VAL A 41 -0.35 8.12 10.60
C VAL A 41 0.45 8.86 9.54
N THR A 42 -0.08 9.98 9.02
CA THR A 42 0.61 10.77 7.99
C THR A 42 1.92 11.35 8.51
N GLU A 43 1.96 11.90 9.73
CA GLU A 43 3.17 12.44 10.36
C GLU A 43 4.25 11.38 10.56
N ASN A 44 3.88 10.22 11.13
CA ASN A 44 4.83 9.14 11.32
C ASN A 44 5.34 8.57 9.98
N LEU A 45 4.48 8.57 8.96
CA LEU A 45 4.83 8.12 7.63
C LEU A 45 5.89 9.03 6.98
N TYR A 46 5.89 10.34 7.23
CA TYR A 46 6.97 11.22 6.77
C TYR A 46 8.33 10.86 7.35
N ILE A 47 8.38 10.60 8.66
CA ILE A 47 9.62 10.24 9.34
C ILE A 47 10.15 8.91 8.77
N LYS A 48 9.28 7.91 8.64
CA LYS A 48 9.65 6.58 8.15
C LYS A 48 9.93 6.54 6.65
N ALA A 49 9.28 7.39 5.85
CA ALA A 49 9.60 7.53 4.43
C ALA A 49 11.02 8.07 4.20
N THR A 50 11.52 8.92 5.11
CA THR A 50 12.91 9.40 5.04
C THR A 50 13.90 8.26 5.29
N SER A 51 13.65 7.43 6.31
CA SER A 51 14.43 6.21 6.57
C SER A 51 14.41 5.28 5.35
N LEU A 52 13.22 4.99 4.82
CA LEU A 52 13.05 4.15 3.63
C LEU A 52 13.80 4.69 2.40
N LYS A 53 13.76 6.01 2.19
CA LYS A 53 14.48 6.65 1.09
C LYS A 53 15.99 6.48 1.22
N SER A 54 16.53 6.46 2.43
CA SER A 54 17.96 6.24 2.68
C SER A 54 18.39 4.78 2.55
N SER A 55 17.47 3.82 2.74
CA SER A 55 17.77 2.38 2.67
C SER A 55 17.71 1.79 1.25
N VAL A 56 17.27 2.56 0.26
CA VAL A 56 17.23 2.14 -1.15
C VAL A 56 18.27 2.86 -2.00
N PRO A 57 18.76 2.25 -3.09
CA PRO A 57 19.66 2.91 -4.03
C PRO A 57 19.13 4.26 -4.52
N LYS A 58 20.05 5.21 -4.76
CA LYS A 58 19.69 6.55 -5.23
C LYS A 58 18.91 6.51 -6.54
N ASP A 59 17.90 7.36 -6.66
CA ASP A 59 17.24 7.61 -7.94
C ASP A 59 18.20 8.31 -8.92
N LEU A 60 18.66 7.55 -9.93
CA LEU A 60 19.54 8.04 -10.98
C LEU A 60 18.80 8.75 -12.14
N ILE A 61 17.46 8.69 -12.18
CA ILE A 61 16.66 9.22 -13.29
C ILE A 61 16.12 10.59 -12.89
N LYS A 62 16.88 11.66 -13.11
CA LYS A 62 16.48 13.02 -12.67
C LYS A 62 15.53 13.75 -13.63
N THR A 63 15.54 13.40 -14.91
CA THR A 63 14.82 14.14 -15.97
C THR A 63 13.32 13.82 -16.03
N THR A 64 12.93 12.63 -15.58
CA THR A 64 11.55 12.14 -15.69
C THR A 64 10.97 11.88 -14.32
N ARG A 65 9.81 12.47 -14.03
CA ARG A 65 9.02 12.23 -12.81
C ARG A 65 7.92 11.19 -13.05
N LEU A 66 7.73 10.28 -12.11
CA LEU A 66 6.53 9.42 -12.09
C LEU A 66 5.30 10.23 -11.67
N LEU A 67 5.44 11.01 -10.61
CA LEU A 67 4.39 11.85 -10.04
C LEU A 67 4.36 13.23 -10.71
N LYS A 68 3.47 13.39 -11.68
CA LYS A 68 3.30 14.62 -12.47
C LYS A 68 2.28 15.57 -11.83
N LYS A 69 2.39 16.88 -12.15
CA LYS A 69 1.42 17.91 -11.71
C LYS A 69 -0.03 17.58 -12.12
N THR A 70 -0.22 17.00 -13.30
CA THR A 70 -1.55 16.56 -13.76
C THR A 70 -2.10 15.41 -12.91
N THR A 71 -1.23 14.50 -12.46
CA THR A 71 -1.59 13.44 -11.50
C THR A 71 -1.98 14.04 -10.16
N LYS A 72 -1.29 15.08 -9.66
CA LYS A 72 -1.67 15.80 -8.43
C LYS A 72 -3.11 16.32 -8.51
N MET A 73 -3.45 17.02 -9.59
CA MET A 73 -4.79 17.59 -9.76
C MET A 73 -5.86 16.48 -9.71
N LEU A 74 -5.64 15.38 -10.42
CA LEU A 74 -6.55 14.24 -10.41
C LEU A 74 -6.59 13.50 -9.07
N PHE A 75 -5.48 13.46 -8.34
CA PHE A 75 -5.44 12.89 -6.99
C PHE A 75 -6.35 13.66 -6.03
N MET A 76 -6.45 14.99 -6.18
CA MET A 76 -7.33 15.82 -5.36
C MET A 76 -8.80 15.67 -5.74
N THR A 77 -9.12 15.56 -7.03
CA THR A 77 -10.50 15.65 -7.54
C THR A 77 -11.15 14.31 -7.86
N ASN A 78 -10.39 13.24 -8.01
CA ASN A 78 -10.89 11.93 -8.44
C ASN A 78 -10.49 10.85 -7.43
N CYS A 79 -11.47 10.37 -6.66
CA CYS A 79 -11.22 9.39 -5.61
C CYS A 79 -10.63 8.07 -6.18
N SER A 80 -11.05 7.64 -7.37
CA SER A 80 -10.52 6.41 -7.97
C SER A 80 -9.06 6.57 -8.38
N VAL A 81 -8.62 7.78 -8.78
CA VAL A 81 -7.19 8.02 -9.05
C VAL A 81 -6.39 7.93 -7.76
N ARG A 82 -6.89 8.51 -6.67
CA ARG A 82 -6.24 8.46 -5.36
C ARG A 82 -6.13 7.03 -4.84
N ASP A 83 -7.25 6.31 -4.75
CA ASP A 83 -7.26 4.93 -4.27
C ASP A 83 -6.35 4.02 -5.11
N GLN A 84 -6.47 4.08 -6.44
CA GLN A 84 -5.62 3.28 -7.33
C GLN A 84 -4.14 3.65 -7.24
N LEU A 85 -3.80 4.92 -6.96
CA LEU A 85 -2.41 5.35 -6.79
C LEU A 85 -1.83 4.84 -5.46
N LEU A 86 -2.58 4.96 -4.35
CA LEU A 86 -2.15 4.46 -3.04
C LEU A 86 -1.99 2.93 -3.09
N SER A 87 -2.97 2.23 -3.66
CA SER A 87 -2.92 0.78 -3.89
C SER A 87 -1.73 0.38 -4.77
N PHE A 88 -1.38 1.17 -5.79
CA PHE A 88 -0.19 0.93 -6.61
C PHE A 88 1.10 0.98 -5.79
N TYR A 89 1.24 1.91 -4.84
CA TYR A 89 2.42 1.97 -3.98
C TYR A 89 2.54 0.72 -3.11
N VAL A 90 1.45 0.30 -2.45
CA VAL A 90 1.44 -0.91 -1.61
C VAL A 90 1.74 -2.17 -2.42
N THR A 91 1.05 -2.35 -3.55
CA THR A 91 1.07 -3.63 -4.30
C THR A 91 2.19 -3.74 -5.32
N ASN A 92 2.74 -2.63 -5.83
CA ASN A 92 3.76 -2.65 -6.88
C ASN A 92 5.06 -1.96 -6.51
N VAL A 93 5.09 -1.02 -5.55
CA VAL A 93 6.34 -0.36 -5.16
C VAL A 93 6.94 -1.07 -3.95
N PHE A 94 6.19 -1.15 -2.85
CA PHE A 94 6.70 -1.69 -1.59
C PHE A 94 6.78 -3.21 -1.55
N SER A 95 5.99 -3.91 -2.37
CA SER A 95 6.02 -5.37 -2.47
C SER A 95 7.34 -5.95 -2.99
N HIS A 96 8.16 -5.13 -3.66
CA HIS A 96 9.48 -5.52 -4.18
C HIS A 96 10.61 -5.23 -3.17
N LEU A 97 10.28 -4.70 -2.00
CA LEU A 97 11.27 -4.42 -0.98
C LEU A 97 11.48 -5.66 -0.10
N GLU A 98 12.74 -6.00 0.17
CA GLU A 98 13.08 -7.03 1.14
C GLU A 98 12.53 -6.68 2.53
N VAL A 99 12.08 -7.70 3.26
CA VAL A 99 11.37 -7.52 4.54
C VAL A 99 12.30 -6.98 5.62
N GLU A 100 12.15 -5.69 5.93
CA GLU A 100 12.82 -4.99 7.03
C GLU A 100 11.76 -4.26 7.87
N SER A 101 12.03 -4.04 9.16
CA SER A 101 11.06 -3.49 10.12
C SER A 101 10.48 -2.13 9.68
N ASP A 102 11.33 -1.21 9.20
CA ASP A 102 10.90 0.10 8.71
C ASP A 102 10.04 0.01 7.43
N LYS A 103 10.30 -0.98 6.59
CA LYS A 103 9.54 -1.22 5.34
C LYS A 103 8.16 -1.81 5.63
N LEU A 104 8.08 -2.76 6.56
CA LEU A 104 6.81 -3.31 7.05
C LEU A 104 5.95 -2.22 7.69
N TYR A 105 6.58 -1.28 8.41
CA TYR A 105 5.87 -0.13 8.95
C TYR A 105 5.27 0.75 7.84
N VAL A 106 6.04 1.10 6.80
CA VAL A 106 5.53 1.93 5.70
C VAL A 106 4.36 1.25 4.99
N ILE A 107 4.45 -0.06 4.73
CA ILE A 107 3.35 -0.84 4.13
C ILE A 107 2.10 -0.78 5.03
N SER A 108 2.27 -1.08 6.31
CA SER A 108 1.17 -1.09 7.29
C SER A 108 0.54 0.30 7.42
N ALA A 109 1.36 1.35 7.46
CA ALA A 109 0.90 2.73 7.56
C ALA A 109 0.10 3.16 6.31
N PHE A 110 0.54 2.78 5.12
CA PHE A 110 -0.24 3.02 3.89
C PHE A 110 -1.56 2.25 3.88
N GLN A 111 -1.59 1.00 4.37
CA GLN A 111 -2.83 0.23 4.47
C GLN A 111 -3.81 0.87 5.46
N VAL A 112 -3.36 1.24 6.65
CA VAL A 112 -4.18 1.94 7.66
C VAL A 112 -4.66 3.28 7.12
N LEU A 113 -3.81 4.01 6.39
CA LEU A 113 -4.17 5.25 5.72
C LEU A 113 -5.31 5.02 4.73
N GLN A 114 -5.20 4.02 3.85
CA GLN A 114 -6.25 3.69 2.87
C GLN A 114 -7.57 3.28 3.54
N GLU A 115 -7.53 2.35 4.49
CA GLU A 115 -8.72 1.90 5.20
C GLU A 115 -9.45 3.04 5.90
N ASN A 116 -8.71 3.93 6.56
CA ASN A 116 -9.29 5.07 7.26
C ASN A 116 -9.73 6.17 6.28
N MET A 117 -9.04 6.37 5.15
CA MET A 117 -9.49 7.25 4.08
C MET A 117 -10.78 6.76 3.44
N ASP A 118 -10.94 5.46 3.20
CA ASP A 118 -12.17 4.87 2.65
C ASP A 118 -13.34 4.98 3.65
N ALA A 119 -13.06 4.86 4.95
CA ALA A 119 -14.03 5.08 6.01
C ALA A 119 -14.48 6.56 6.11
N CYS A 120 -13.54 7.50 5.94
CA CYS A 120 -13.80 8.93 6.00
C CYS A 120 -14.41 9.51 4.72
N LEU A 121 -13.96 9.01 3.57
CA LEU A 121 -14.20 9.59 2.24
C LEU A 121 -14.43 8.45 1.25
N PRO A 122 -15.60 7.77 1.33
CA PRO A 122 -15.86 6.56 0.55
C PRO A 122 -15.69 6.81 -0.94
N CYS A 123 -14.92 5.94 -1.59
CA CYS A 123 -14.84 5.89 -3.05
C CYS A 123 -15.60 4.67 -3.56
N ALA A 124 -16.35 4.83 -4.64
CA ALA A 124 -16.95 3.68 -5.30
C ALA A 124 -15.83 2.76 -5.81
N PRO A 125 -15.84 1.46 -5.47
CA PRO A 125 -14.81 0.53 -5.92
C PRO A 125 -14.82 0.45 -7.44
N SER A 126 -13.65 0.54 -8.05
CA SER A 126 -13.50 0.50 -9.50
C SER A 126 -12.37 -0.44 -9.90
N THR A 127 -12.74 -1.51 -10.61
CA THR A 127 -11.78 -2.46 -11.20
C THR A 127 -11.08 -1.89 -12.44
N ARG A 128 -11.63 -0.82 -13.04
CA ARG A 128 -11.06 -0.20 -14.23
C ARG A 128 -10.00 0.83 -13.83
N LEU A 129 -8.76 0.54 -14.16
CA LEU A 129 -7.68 1.51 -14.02
C LEU A 129 -7.97 2.78 -14.83
N THR A 130 -7.85 3.92 -14.15
CA THR A 130 -7.95 5.25 -14.76
C THR A 130 -6.80 5.47 -15.77
N SER A 131 -7.02 6.34 -16.76
CA SER A 131 -5.99 6.63 -17.77
C SER A 131 -4.72 7.21 -17.15
N ALA A 132 -4.84 7.99 -16.08
CA ALA A 132 -3.71 8.56 -15.34
C ALA A 132 -2.86 7.46 -14.68
N VAL A 133 -3.49 6.56 -13.92
CA VAL A 133 -2.77 5.47 -13.25
C VAL A 133 -2.22 4.46 -14.26
N LYS A 134 -2.93 4.19 -15.37
CA LYS A 134 -2.40 3.37 -16.47
C LYS A 134 -1.09 3.94 -17.04
N LYS A 135 -1.04 5.26 -17.30
CA LYS A 135 0.16 5.92 -17.82
C LYS A 135 1.32 5.86 -16.81
N LEU A 136 1.03 6.09 -15.53
CA LEU A 136 2.01 5.99 -14.46
C LEU A 136 2.59 4.57 -14.36
N ARG A 137 1.72 3.54 -14.31
CA ARG A 137 2.14 2.13 -14.26
C ARG A 137 3.00 1.74 -15.46
N ARG A 138 2.61 2.13 -16.68
CA ARG A 138 3.41 1.88 -17.89
C ARG A 138 4.81 2.50 -17.78
N MET A 139 4.91 3.73 -17.28
CA MET A 139 6.20 4.37 -17.07
C MET A 139 7.03 3.65 -16.01
N PHE A 140 6.43 3.32 -14.86
CA PHE A 140 7.08 2.57 -13.79
C PHE A 140 7.66 1.25 -14.29
N PHE A 141 6.86 0.42 -14.96
CA PHE A 141 7.33 -0.87 -15.47
C PHE A 141 8.38 -0.73 -16.57
N LYS A 142 8.32 0.33 -17.39
CA LYS A 142 9.38 0.63 -18.37
C LYS A 142 10.72 0.93 -17.70
N LEU A 143 10.73 1.39 -16.46
CA LEU A 143 11.95 1.67 -15.70
C LEU A 143 12.54 0.43 -15.01
N GLY A 144 11.80 -0.70 -14.95
CA GLY A 144 12.21 -1.90 -14.21
C GLY A 144 12.46 -1.58 -12.74
N ASP A 145 13.51 -2.17 -12.16
CA ASP A 145 13.88 -1.99 -10.74
C ASP A 145 14.16 -0.53 -10.38
N LYS A 146 14.68 0.26 -11.33
CA LYS A 146 14.90 1.70 -11.13
C LYS A 146 13.58 2.46 -10.91
N GLY A 147 12.47 1.91 -11.38
CA GLY A 147 11.13 2.42 -11.12
C GLY A 147 10.76 2.38 -9.63
N ILE A 148 11.20 1.35 -8.91
CA ILE A 148 10.97 1.20 -7.46
C ILE A 148 11.70 2.32 -6.72
N TYR A 149 13.00 2.47 -6.98
CA TYR A 149 13.82 3.50 -6.32
C TYR A 149 13.31 4.91 -6.62
N LYS A 150 12.90 5.17 -7.87
CA LYS A 150 12.27 6.43 -8.24
C LYS A 150 10.96 6.67 -7.46
N ALA A 151 10.06 5.69 -7.42
CA ALA A 151 8.78 5.86 -6.73
C ALA A 151 8.96 6.15 -5.23
N ILE A 152 9.93 5.49 -4.60
CA ILE A 152 10.30 5.71 -3.19
C ILE A 152 10.91 7.09 -3.00
N HIS A 153 11.82 7.50 -3.88
CA HIS A 153 12.44 8.82 -3.80
C HIS A 153 11.44 9.96 -3.99
N GLU A 154 10.36 9.72 -4.76
CA GLU A 154 9.24 10.65 -4.98
C GLU A 154 8.14 10.55 -3.89
N LEU A 155 8.35 9.80 -2.79
CA LEU A 155 7.42 9.85 -1.64
C LEU A 155 7.35 11.25 -1.02
N ASP A 156 8.43 12.02 -1.10
CA ASP A 156 8.45 13.44 -0.71
C ASP A 156 7.53 14.32 -1.58
N ILE A 157 7.04 13.81 -2.72
CA ILE A 157 6.00 14.45 -3.54
C ILE A 157 4.61 13.91 -3.16
N LEU A 158 4.46 12.61 -2.96
CA LEU A 158 3.16 11.98 -2.68
C LEU A 158 2.62 12.32 -1.29
N LEU A 159 3.46 12.25 -0.26
CA LEU A 159 3.05 12.48 1.13
C LEU A 159 2.45 13.88 1.34
N PRO A 160 2.99 14.97 0.75
CA PRO A 160 2.32 16.26 0.77
C PRO A 160 0.95 16.27 0.09
N TRP A 161 0.73 15.46 -0.94
CA TRP A 161 -0.59 15.40 -1.58
C TRP A 161 -1.61 14.73 -0.67
N ILE A 162 -1.20 13.63 -0.01
CA ILE A 162 -2.02 12.92 0.98
C ILE A 162 -2.38 13.87 2.13
N GLN A 163 -1.38 14.54 2.71
CA GLN A 163 -1.58 15.44 3.84
C GLN A 163 -2.55 16.58 3.50
N VAL A 164 -2.31 17.28 2.37
CA VAL A 164 -3.20 18.36 1.92
C VAL A 164 -4.62 17.84 1.72
N TYR A 165 -4.78 16.66 1.12
CA TYR A 165 -6.10 16.09 0.88
C TYR A 165 -6.83 15.73 2.18
N ILE A 166 -6.13 15.23 3.20
CA ILE A 166 -6.71 14.88 4.51
C ILE A 166 -7.11 16.12 5.30
N GLN A 167 -6.37 17.21 5.15
CA GLN A 167 -6.62 18.48 5.83
C GLN A 167 -7.69 19.35 5.13
N THR A 168 -8.15 18.95 3.94
CA THR A 168 -9.26 19.60 3.22
C THR A 168 -10.60 19.14 3.77
#